data_AF-A0A660M3D0-F1
#
_entry.id   AF-A0A660M3D0-F1
#
_cell.length_a   1.000
_cell.length_b   1.000
_cell.length_c   1.000
_cell.angle_alpha   90.00
_cell.angle_beta   90.00
_cell.angle_gamma   90.00
#
_symmetry.space_group_name_H-M   'P 1'
#
loop_
_entity.id
_entity.type
_entity.pdbx_description
1 polymer ?
#
loop_
_entity_poly.entity_id
_entity_poly.type
_entity_poly.pdbx_seq_one_letter_code
_entity_poly.pdbx_strand_id
1 'polypeptide(L)' 'NTQNRTTKGQGKLTLKKYDPIARKHATYTETKKNLGRNEVKARKS' A
#
# COMPACT_ATOMS: atom_id res chain seq x y z
N ASN A 1 -13.91 -2.47 5.35
CA ASN A 1 -13.43 -1.08 5.36
C ASN A 1 -11.89 -1.11 5.33
N THR A 2 -11.23 -0.63 4.28
CA THR A 2 -9.77 -0.75 4.07
C THR A 2 -8.98 0.50 4.45
N GLN A 3 -9.65 1.54 4.94
CA GLN A 3 -9.00 2.80 5.29
C GLN A 3 -8.59 2.78 6.76
N ASN A 4 -7.29 2.61 7.00
CA ASN A 4 -6.68 2.84 8.29
C ASN A 4 -6.31 4.32 8.40
N ARG A 5 -6.94 5.07 9.32
CA ARG A 5 -6.55 6.46 9.61
C ARG A 5 -5.30 6.39 10.49
N THR A 6 -4.12 6.52 9.89
CA THR A 6 -2.83 6.42 10.57
C THR A 6 -2.71 7.47 11.68
N THR A 7 -2.97 7.07 12.92
CA THR A 7 -2.59 7.82 14.12
C THR A 7 -1.29 7.24 14.69
N LYS A 8 -0.46 8.07 15.33
CA LYS A 8 0.76 7.59 15.99
C LYS A 8 0.36 6.64 17.14
N GLY A 9 0.44 5.34 16.91
CA GLY A 9 0.09 4.30 17.89
C GLY A 9 -0.64 3.09 17.30
N GLN A 10 -1.23 3.21 16.10
CA GLN A 10 -1.83 2.07 15.41
C GLN A 10 -0.75 1.36 14.56
N GLY A 11 -0.49 0.10 14.89
CA GLY A 11 0.44 -0.76 14.14
C GLY A 11 -0.02 -1.00 12.69
N LYS A 12 0.78 -1.77 11.94
CA LYS A 12 0.45 -2.06 10.53
C LYS A 12 -0.83 -2.88 10.42
N LEU A 13 -1.69 -2.52 9.48
CA LEU A 13 -2.92 -3.27 9.23
C LEU A 13 -2.59 -4.63 8.59
N THR A 14 -3.10 -5.72 9.20
CA THR A 14 -3.04 -7.08 8.65
C THR A 14 -4.45 -7.60 8.41
N LEU A 15 -4.76 -8.04 7.20
CA LEU A 15 -6.09 -8.54 6.84
C LEU A 15 -5.99 -9.85 6.06
N LYS A 16 -6.86 -10.81 6.36
CA LYS A 16 -7.03 -12.03 5.56
C LYS A 16 -7.96 -11.73 4.39
N LYS A 17 -7.46 -11.80 3.16
CA LYS A 17 -8.23 -11.53 1.92
C LYS A 17 -8.05 -12.66 0.91
N TYR A 18 -9.01 -12.78 0.00
CA TYR A 18 -8.93 -13.74 -1.09
C TYR A 18 -7.89 -13.28 -2.11
N ASP A 19 -6.94 -14.15 -2.45
CA ASP A 19 -5.99 -13.97 -3.53
C ASP A 19 -6.52 -14.64 -4.81
N PRO A 20 -6.88 -13.89 -5.87
CA PRO A 20 -7.40 -14.49 -7.09
C PRO A 20 -6.35 -15.24 -7.92
N ILE A 21 -5.06 -14.94 -7.73
CA ILE A 21 -3.94 -15.61 -8.45
C ILE A 21 -3.73 -16.99 -7.84
N ALA A 22 -3.60 -17.05 -6.51
CA ALA A 22 -3.41 -18.29 -5.79
C ALA A 22 -4.74 -19.02 -5.45
N ARG A 23 -5.88 -18.41 -5.76
CA ARG A 23 -7.26 -18.88 -5.50
C ARG A 23 -7.51 -19.29 -4.05
N LYS A 24 -6.84 -18.65 -3.09
CA LYS A 24 -6.90 -18.97 -1.66
C LYS A 24 -6.88 -17.71 -0.81
N HIS A 25 -7.35 -17.80 0.43
CA HIS A 25 -7.23 -16.69 1.37
C HIS A 25 -5.80 -16.58 1.92
N ALA A 26 -5.21 -15.39 1.80
CA ALA A 26 -3.87 -15.06 2.28
C ALA A 26 -3.89 -13.84 3.22
N THR A 27 -2.87 -13.72 4.07
CA THR A 27 -2.69 -12.57 4.96
C THR A 27 -1.94 -11.47 4.21
N TYR A 28 -2.61 -10.34 3.99
CA TYR A 28 -2.01 -9.15 3.40
C TYR A 28 -1.63 -8.16 4.49
N THR A 29 -0.39 -7.70 4.43
CA THR A 29 0.13 -6.65 5.30
C THR A 29 0.16 -5.32 4.55
N GLU A 30 -0.01 -4.22 5.28
CA GLU A 30 0.03 -2.89 4.69
C GLU A 30 1.41 -2.58 4.08
N THR A 31 1.43 -2.31 2.77
CA THR A 31 2.60 -1.88 2.02
C THR A 31 2.60 -0.37 1.83
N LYS A 32 3.79 0.23 1.71
CA LYS A 32 3.94 1.67 1.41
C LYS A 32 3.22 2.02 0.10
N LYS A 33 2.35 3.03 0.13
CA LYS A 33 1.71 3.58 -1.07
C LYS A 33 2.75 4.34 -1.89
N ASN A 34 2.86 4.01 -3.18
CA ASN A 34 3.62 4.81 -4.13
C ASN A 34 2.76 6.02 -4.54
N LEU A 35 3.14 7.22 -4.12
CA LEU A 35 2.39 8.46 -4.36
C LEU A 35 2.72 9.13 -5.71
N GLY A 36 3.41 8.40 -6.61
CA GLY A 36 4.01 8.97 -7.82
C GLY A 36 5.29 9.75 -7.51
N ARG A 37 6.17 9.88 -8.51
CA ARG A 37 7.28 10.85 -8.49
C ARG A 37 6.88 12.03 -9.36
N ASN A 38 7.04 13.25 -8.87
CA ASN A 38 7.02 14.41 -9.75
C ASN A 38 8.41 14.50 -10.39
N GLU A 39 8.60 13.80 -11.51
CA GLU A 39 9.88 13.79 -12.23
C GLU A 39 10.05 15.13 -12.94
N VAL A 40 10.75 16.07 -12.30
CA VAL A 40 11.16 17.33 -12.94
C VAL A 40 12.11 16.98 -14.07
N LYS A 41 11.65 17.14 -15.31
CA LYS A 41 12.45 16.93 -16.52
C LYS A 41 13.65 17.89 -16.48
N ALA A 42 14.86 17.38 -16.71
CA ALA A 42 16.05 18.22 -16.76
C ALA A 42 15.88 19.32 -17.83
N ARG A 43 16.21 20.58 -17.50
CA ARG A 43 16.19 21.66 -18.50
C ARG A 43 17.27 21.38 -19.54
N LYS A 44 16.97 21.63 -20.81
CA LYS A 44 18.00 21.66 -21.86
C LYS A 44 19.02 22.73 -21.48
N SER A 45 20.30 22.36 -21.43
CA SER A 45 21.43 23.29 -21.37
C SER A 45 21.55 24.06 -22.67
#